data_AF-A0A3M2HLG7-F1
#
_entry.id   AF-A0A3M2HLG7-F1
#
_cell.length_a   1.000
_cell.length_b   1.000
_cell.length_c   1.000
_cell.angle_alpha   90.00
_cell.angle_beta   90.00
_cell.angle_gamma   90.00
#
_symmetry.space_group_name_H-M   'P 1'
#
loop_
_entity.id
_entity.type
_entity.pdbx_description
1 polymer ?
#
loop_
_entity_poly.entity_id
_entity_poly.type
_entity_poly.pdbx_seq_one_letter_code
_entity_poly.pdbx_strand_id
1 'polypeptide(L)'
;MCPLFTHNQNFFNQAATANGVKVLSETPTSVGGITTIRYQIPAYDRAGNLDGFKNKVFAKTVYDPKVFTDQKMLDLGQQAAASGYKDALSKGLNQYDSVAGGVTFRVYLDKAAGRVRDFHPK
;
A
#
# COMPACT_ATOMS: atom_id res chain seq x y z
N MET A 1 8.30 -3.48 16.66
CA MET A 1 8.11 -3.71 15.21
C MET A 1 7.15 -2.64 14.72
N CYS A 2 7.61 -1.64 13.97
CA CYS A 2 6.79 -0.52 13.50
C CYS A 2 6.00 -0.96 12.25
N PRO A 3 4.66 -1.03 12.28
CA PRO A 3 3.90 -1.53 11.15
C PRO A 3 3.64 -0.41 10.14
N LEU A 4 4.64 -0.07 9.32
CA LEU A 4 4.45 0.83 8.17
C LEU A 4 3.79 0.11 6.96
N PHE A 5 3.17 -1.06 7.16
CA PHE A 5 2.71 -1.98 6.10
C PHE A 5 1.21 -2.14 5.96
N THR A 6 0.41 -1.27 6.58
CA THR A 6 -1.04 -1.38 6.48
C THR A 6 -1.61 -0.38 5.47
N HIS A 7 -2.51 -0.87 4.62
CA HIS A 7 -3.24 -0.06 3.64
C HIS A 7 -4.61 0.38 4.16
N ASN A 8 -5.01 -0.05 5.36
CA ASN A 8 -6.17 0.50 6.06
C ASN A 8 -5.80 1.86 6.66
N GLN A 9 -6.59 2.91 6.38
CA GLN A 9 -6.28 4.28 6.79
C GLN A 9 -6.19 4.44 8.31
N ASN A 10 -7.04 3.77 9.10
CA ASN A 10 -6.99 3.85 10.57
C ASN A 10 -5.68 3.31 11.12
N PHE A 11 -5.26 2.14 10.63
CA PHE A 11 -4.00 1.54 11.05
C PHE A 11 -2.78 2.32 10.54
N PHE A 12 -2.88 2.93 9.35
CA PHE A 12 -1.81 3.81 8.84
C PHE A 12 -1.65 5.02 9.75
N ASN A 13 -2.75 5.68 10.11
CA ASN A 13 -2.74 6.86 10.99
C ASN A 13 -2.18 6.51 12.37
N GLN A 14 -2.59 5.38 12.95
CA GLN A 14 -2.05 4.91 14.23
C GLN A 14 -0.54 4.68 14.15
N ALA A 15 -0.06 4.01 13.10
CA ALA A 15 1.35 3.77 12.89
C ALA A 15 2.12 5.07 12.62
N ALA A 16 1.55 6.00 11.83
CA ALA A 16 2.17 7.28 11.53
C ALA A 16 2.41 8.08 12.82
N THR A 17 1.37 8.20 13.66
CA THR A 17 1.47 8.87 14.97
C THR A 17 2.48 8.19 15.89
N ALA A 18 2.41 6.86 16.04
CA ALA A 18 3.31 6.10 16.90
C ALA A 18 4.78 6.20 16.48
N ASN A 19 5.05 6.50 15.19
CA ASN A 19 6.38 6.56 14.61
C ASN A 19 6.83 7.99 14.28
N GLY A 20 6.10 9.03 14.68
CA GLY A 20 6.44 10.41 14.38
C GLY A 20 6.54 10.72 12.88
N VAL A 21 5.80 9.99 12.05
CA VAL A 21 5.77 10.19 10.59
C VAL A 21 5.17 11.56 10.28
N LYS A 22 5.83 12.31 9.39
CA LYS A 22 5.31 13.59 8.89
C LYS A 22 4.52 13.37 7.62
N VAL A 23 3.20 13.55 7.70
CA VAL A 23 2.34 13.59 6.51
C VAL A 23 2.54 14.92 5.79
N LEU A 24 2.74 14.85 4.47
CA LEU A 24 2.93 16.01 3.60
C LEU A 24 1.66 16.35 2.82
N SER A 25 0.95 15.34 2.35
CA SER A 25 -0.30 15.51 1.61
C SER A 25 -1.14 14.24 1.63
N GLU A 26 -2.45 14.41 1.59
CA GLU A 26 -3.43 13.35 1.34
C GLU A 26 -4.20 13.71 0.08
N THR A 27 -4.14 12.85 -0.94
CA THR A 27 -4.76 13.11 -2.24
C THR A 27 -5.77 12.01 -2.54
N PRO A 28 -7.08 12.30 -2.47
CA PRO A 28 -8.10 11.36 -2.90
C PRO A 28 -7.90 10.96 -4.36
N THR A 29 -8.14 9.69 -4.67
CA THR A 29 -8.17 9.22 -6.06
C THR A 29 -9.56 9.43 -6.67
N SER A 30 -9.74 9.03 -7.94
CA SER A 30 -11.07 8.99 -8.56
C SER A 30 -12.00 7.93 -7.95
N VAL A 31 -11.47 7.01 -7.13
CA VAL A 31 -12.25 6.00 -6.41
C VAL A 31 -12.51 6.51 -5.00
N GLY A 32 -13.78 6.76 -4.69
CA GLY A 32 -14.20 7.20 -3.35
C GLY A 32 -13.71 6.23 -2.28
N GLY A 33 -13.14 6.77 -1.19
CA GLY A 33 -12.55 5.97 -0.11
C GLY A 33 -11.13 5.46 -0.37
N ILE A 34 -10.48 5.80 -1.49
CA ILE A 34 -9.06 5.49 -1.76
C ILE A 34 -8.26 6.78 -1.85
N THR A 35 -7.19 6.87 -1.06
CA THR A 35 -6.36 8.09 -0.91
C THR A 35 -4.88 7.75 -1.01
N THR A 36 -4.12 8.53 -1.77
CA THR A 36 -2.65 8.46 -1.75
C THR A 36 -2.10 9.45 -0.73
N ILE A 37 -1.38 8.94 0.26
CA ILE A 37 -0.70 9.73 1.29
C ILE A 37 0.77 9.85 0.95
N ARG A 38 1.30 11.08 0.92
CA ARG A 38 2.74 11.36 0.85
C ARG A 38 3.27 11.72 2.22
N TYR A 39 4.38 11.12 2.63
CA TYR A 39 4.92 11.28 3.97
C TYR A 39 6.45 11.16 4.03
N GLN A 40 7.03 11.62 5.13
CA GLN A 40 8.45 11.45 5.46
C GLN A 40 8.59 10.73 6.80
N ILE A 41 9.66 9.95 6.91
CA ILE A 41 10.02 9.21 8.12
C ILE A 41 11.01 10.06 8.92
N PRO A 42 10.87 10.17 10.25
CA PRO A 42 11.85 10.87 11.07
C PRO A 42 13.24 10.23 10.93
N ALA A 43 14.26 11.08 10.97
CA ALA A 43 15.64 10.67 11.11
C ALA A 43 16.04 10.80 12.58
N TYR A 44 16.87 9.89 13.06
CA TYR A 44 17.37 9.90 14.43
C TYR A 44 18.89 9.87 14.42
N ASP A 45 19.51 10.62 15.33
CA ASP A 45 20.94 10.58 15.56
C ASP A 45 21.39 9.23 16.17
N ARG A 46 22.70 9.07 16.40
CA ARG A 46 23.24 7.83 17.01
C ARG A 46 22.76 7.60 18.46
N ALA A 47 22.35 8.66 19.16
CA ALA A 47 21.83 8.59 20.52
C ALA A 47 20.32 8.33 20.56
N GLY A 48 19.63 8.32 19.41
CA GLY A 48 18.20 8.10 19.29
C GLY A 48 17.35 9.38 19.39
N ASN A 49 17.96 10.56 19.35
CA ASN A 49 17.22 11.82 19.34
C ASN A 49 16.75 12.17 17.92
N LEU A 50 15.61 12.86 17.82
CA LEU A 50 15.08 13.31 16.53
C LEU A 50 16.06 14.30 15.86
N ASP A 51 16.51 13.96 14.66
CA ASP A 51 17.42 14.75 13.82
C ASP A 51 16.74 15.05 12.47
N GLY A 52 15.57 15.67 12.54
CA GLY A 52 14.77 16.02 11.37
C GLY A 52 14.09 14.83 10.68
N PHE A 53 13.99 14.89 9.35
CA PHE A 53 13.29 13.91 8.52
C PHE A 53 14.17 13.43 7.38
N LYS A 54 14.00 12.17 6.98
CA LYS A 54 14.69 11.63 5.80
C LYS A 54 14.27 12.40 4.54
N ASN A 55 15.23 12.74 3.69
CA ASN A 55 14.99 13.47 2.43
C ASN A 55 14.03 12.75 1.48
N LYS A 56 13.94 11.42 1.59
CA LYS A 56 13.03 10.61 0.76
C LYS A 56 11.58 10.84 1.19
N VAL A 57 10.76 11.30 0.25
CA VAL A 57 9.30 11.28 0.35
C VAL A 57 8.80 9.90 -0.07
N PHE A 58 7.96 9.31 0.77
CA PHE A 58 7.28 8.06 0.51
C PHE A 58 5.84 8.32 0.11
N ALA A 59 5.27 7.40 -0.66
CA ALA A 59 3.85 7.40 -1.00
C ALA A 59 3.24 6.07 -0.58
N LYS A 60 2.01 6.12 -0.08
CA LYS A 60 1.21 4.93 0.21
C LYS A 60 -0.25 5.21 -0.13
N THR A 61 -0.86 4.31 -0.88
CA THR A 61 -2.30 4.33 -1.09
C THR A 61 -3.00 3.57 0.02
N VAL A 62 -3.97 4.22 0.67
CA VAL A 62 -4.78 3.66 1.75
C VAL A 62 -6.26 3.65 1.36
N TYR A 63 -7.02 2.77 1.98
CA TYR A 63 -8.48 2.75 1.91
C TYR A 63 -9.11 3.20 3.22
N ASP A 64 -10.23 3.90 3.13
CA ASP A 64 -11.08 4.23 4.27
C ASP A 64 -11.88 2.97 4.67
N PRO A 65 -11.69 2.43 5.89
CA PRO A 65 -12.40 1.24 6.34
C PRO A 65 -13.92 1.40 6.45
N LYS A 66 -14.44 2.63 6.45
CA LYS A 66 -15.88 2.92 6.41
C LYS A 66 -16.49 2.73 5.02
N VAL A 67 -15.67 2.81 3.97
CA VAL A 67 -16.07 2.60 2.57
C VAL A 67 -15.73 1.19 2.12
N PHE A 68 -14.51 0.72 2.43
CA PHE A 68 -14.05 -0.63 2.11
C PHE A 68 -13.60 -1.33 3.39
N THR A 69 -14.32 -2.38 3.80
CA THR A 69 -13.84 -3.24 4.90
C THR A 69 -12.56 -3.98 4.51
N ASP A 70 -11.77 -4.41 5.49
CA ASP A 70 -10.55 -5.19 5.26
C ASP A 70 -10.83 -6.45 4.41
N GLN A 71 -11.92 -7.16 4.72
CA GLN A 71 -12.35 -8.33 3.94
C GLN A 71 -12.68 -7.94 2.50
N LYS A 72 -13.39 -6.82 2.28
CA LYS A 72 -13.71 -6.38 0.92
C LYS A 72 -12.46 -6.05 0.11
N MET A 73 -11.46 -5.40 0.72
CA MET A 73 -10.19 -5.12 0.06
C MET A 73 -9.37 -6.38 -0.24
N LEU A 74 -9.43 -7.37 0.65
CA LEU A 74 -8.82 -8.67 0.42
C LEU A 74 -9.46 -9.37 -0.78
N ASP A 75 -10.80 -9.44 -0.82
CA ASP A 75 -11.56 -10.08 -1.90
C ASP A 75 -11.29 -9.42 -3.26
N LEU A 76 -11.29 -8.08 -3.30
CA LEU A 76 -10.99 -7.32 -4.53
C LEU A 76 -9.54 -7.54 -4.99
N GLY A 77 -8.58 -7.56 -4.06
CA GLY A 77 -7.19 -7.84 -4.39
C GLY A 77 -6.99 -9.25 -4.95
N GLN A 78 -7.65 -10.26 -4.38
CA GLN A 78 -7.66 -11.63 -4.91
C GLN A 78 -8.29 -11.70 -6.30
N GLN A 79 -9.41 -10.98 -6.52
CA GLN A 79 -10.06 -10.90 -7.84
C GLN A 79 -9.16 -10.23 -8.88
N ALA A 80 -8.51 -9.12 -8.53
CA ALA A 80 -7.57 -8.41 -9.39
C ALA A 80 -6.37 -9.30 -9.74
N ALA A 81 -5.83 -10.00 -8.74
CA ALA A 81 -4.74 -10.95 -8.92
C ALA A 81 -5.15 -12.07 -9.89
N ALA A 82 -6.25 -12.76 -9.65
CA ALA A 82 -6.73 -13.83 -10.52
C ALA A 82 -6.94 -13.36 -11.98
N SER A 83 -7.48 -12.16 -12.16
CA SER A 83 -7.78 -11.58 -13.48
C SER A 83 -6.52 -11.33 -14.32
N GLY A 84 -5.46 -10.78 -13.72
CA GLY A 84 -4.22 -10.45 -14.45
C GLY A 84 -3.19 -11.59 -14.49
N TYR A 85 -3.43 -12.69 -13.77
CA TYR A 85 -2.42 -13.72 -13.52
C TYR A 85 -1.88 -14.40 -14.80
N LYS A 86 -2.78 -14.87 -15.67
CA LYS A 86 -2.40 -15.61 -16.88
C LYS A 86 -1.58 -14.74 -17.85
N ASP A 87 -1.96 -13.48 -18.01
CA ASP A 87 -1.25 -12.51 -18.86
C ASP A 87 0.11 -12.14 -18.26
N ALA A 88 0.20 -12.00 -16.94
CA ALA A 88 1.47 -11.74 -16.26
C ALA A 88 2.45 -12.91 -16.42
N LEU A 89 1.97 -14.16 -16.33
CA LEU A 89 2.79 -15.34 -16.56
C LEU A 89 3.27 -15.45 -18.02
N SER A 90 2.40 -15.23 -19.00
CA SER A 90 2.78 -15.31 -20.42
C SER A 90 3.85 -14.29 -20.80
N LYS A 91 3.85 -13.13 -20.13
CA LYS A 91 4.85 -12.05 -20.29
C LYS A 91 6.07 -12.21 -19.38
N GLY A 92 6.12 -13.24 -18.54
CA GLY A 92 7.22 -13.46 -17.60
C GLY A 92 7.39 -12.34 -16.56
N LEU A 93 6.31 -11.65 -16.19
CA LEU A 93 6.35 -10.56 -15.21
C LEU A 93 6.52 -11.09 -13.77
N ASN A 94 7.14 -10.28 -12.91
CA ASN A 94 7.22 -10.54 -11.46
C ASN A 94 6.20 -9.72 -10.65
N GLN A 95 5.57 -8.74 -11.29
CA GLN A 95 4.49 -7.93 -10.74
C GLN A 95 3.66 -7.36 -11.89
N TYR A 96 2.40 -7.06 -11.62
CA TYR A 96 1.49 -6.43 -12.58
C TYR A 96 0.47 -5.58 -11.85
N ASP A 97 -0.17 -4.69 -12.60
CA ASP A 97 -1.30 -3.92 -12.11
C ASP A 97 -2.58 -4.52 -12.67
N SER A 98 -3.62 -4.61 -11.85
CA SER A 98 -4.92 -5.13 -12.25
C SER A 98 -6.02 -4.43 -11.46
N VAL A 99 -7.22 -4.36 -12.02
CA VAL A 99 -8.34 -3.59 -11.45
C VAL A 99 -9.45 -4.53 -11.02
N ALA A 100 -10.01 -4.30 -9.83
CA ALA A 100 -11.22 -4.94 -9.34
C ALA A 100 -12.05 -3.96 -8.51
N GLY A 101 -13.36 -3.91 -8.73
CA GLY A 101 -14.25 -2.98 -8.01
C GLY A 101 -13.86 -1.51 -8.19
N GLY A 102 -13.26 -1.14 -9.33
CA GLY A 102 -12.73 0.19 -9.60
C GLY A 102 -11.37 0.50 -8.97
N VAL A 103 -10.91 -0.30 -8.00
CA VAL A 103 -9.61 -0.10 -7.34
C VAL A 103 -8.51 -0.78 -8.14
N THR A 104 -7.42 -0.05 -8.40
CA THR A 104 -6.21 -0.61 -9.02
C THR A 104 -5.34 -1.23 -7.94
N PHE A 105 -4.93 -2.48 -8.12
CA PHE A 105 -4.01 -3.20 -7.26
C PHE A 105 -2.69 -3.44 -7.97
N ARG A 106 -1.59 -3.26 -7.23
CA ARG A 106 -0.29 -3.85 -7.58
C ARG A 106 -0.26 -5.26 -7.02
N VAL A 107 0.01 -6.24 -7.87
CA VAL A 107 0.09 -7.66 -7.51
C VAL A 107 1.53 -8.14 -7.76
N TYR A 108 2.08 -8.90 -6.81
CA TYR A 108 3.43 -9.46 -6.88
C TYR A 108 3.37 -10.98 -7.01
N LEU A 109 4.21 -11.53 -7.87
CA LEU A 109 4.32 -12.96 -8.14
C LEU A 109 5.60 -13.54 -7.57
N ASP A 110 5.49 -14.75 -7.03
CA ASP A 110 6.62 -15.64 -6.81
C ASP A 110 6.81 -16.48 -8.08
N LYS A 111 7.84 -16.14 -8.87
CA LYS A 111 8.14 -16.81 -10.13
C LYS A 111 8.54 -18.28 -9.95
N ALA A 112 9.22 -18.61 -8.86
CA ALA A 112 9.72 -19.97 -8.63
C ALA A 112 8.57 -20.92 -8.29
N ALA A 113 7.60 -20.45 -7.51
CA ALA A 113 6.45 -21.24 -7.09
C ALA A 113 5.21 -21.08 -7.98
N GLY A 114 5.20 -20.13 -8.93
CA GLY A 114 4.05 -19.86 -9.78
C GLY A 114 2.80 -19.51 -8.96
N ARG A 115 2.93 -18.59 -8.01
CA ARG A 115 1.82 -18.15 -7.14
C ARG A 115 1.87 -16.64 -6.88
N VAL A 116 0.70 -16.08 -6.58
CA VAL A 116 0.60 -14.71 -6.06
C VAL A 116 1.21 -14.67 -4.67
N ARG A 117 2.13 -13.74 -4.44
CA ARG A 117 2.82 -13.55 -3.15
C ARG A 117 2.12 -12.50 -2.29
N ASP A 118 1.73 -11.39 -2.90
CA ASP A 118 1.20 -10.23 -2.20
C ASP A 118 0.44 -9.31 -3.17
N PHE A 119 -0.42 -8.45 -2.64
CA PHE A 119 -1.06 -7.37 -3.39
C PHE A 119 -1.46 -6.21 -2.48
N HIS A 120 -1.52 -5.01 -3.05
CA HIS A 120 -2.02 -3.84 -2.34
C HIS A 120 -2.63 -2.81 -3.31
N PRO A 121 -3.53 -1.92 -2.85
CA PRO A 121 -3.99 -0.81 -3.68
C PRO A 121 -2.81 0.06 -4.13
N LYS A 122 -2.81 0.44 -5.41
CA LYS A 122 -1.69 1.13 -6.06
C LYS A 122 -1.64 2.61 -5.73
#